data_AF-A0A1M6S383-F1
#
_entry.id   AF-A0A1M6S383-F1
#
_cell.length_a   1.000
_cell.length_b   1.000
_cell.length_c   1.000
_cell.angle_alpha   90.00
_cell.angle_beta   90.00
_cell.angle_gamma   90.00
#
_symmetry.space_group_name_H-M   'P 1'
#
loop_
_entity.id
_entity.type
_entity.pdbx_description
1 polymer ?
#
loop_
_entity_poly.entity_id
_entity_poly.type
_entity_poly.pdbx_seq_one_letter_code
_entity_poly.pdbx_strand_id
1 'polypeptide(L)'
;MPEIYGEIKKDFTGKLYTTKAQRTGCNMCGFGIHMEKRPHRFDRLRQRNKKEWEFWMYSCIKDKETGEKYGWGKVLDYIGVGWEDIPLEVEQLSFDI
;
A
#
# COMPACT_ATOMS: atom_id res chain seq x y z
N MET A 1 -3.80 7.97 17.24
CA MET A 1 -3.30 7.90 15.84
C MET A 1 -3.48 6.47 15.34
N PRO A 2 -4.01 6.22 14.13
CA PRO A 2 -4.19 4.86 13.62
C PRO A 2 -2.86 4.09 13.55
N GLU A 3 -2.89 2.78 13.84
CA GLU A 3 -1.68 1.93 13.93
C GLU A 3 -0.85 1.89 12.63
N ILE A 4 -1.48 2.16 11.49
CA ILE A 4 -0.85 2.24 10.17
C ILE A 4 0.23 3.35 10.08
N TYR A 5 0.16 4.36 10.95
CA TYR A 5 1.16 5.43 11.02
C TYR A 5 2.29 5.12 12.01
N GLY A 6 2.11 4.18 12.92
CA GLY A 6 3.09 3.89 13.97
C GLY A 6 3.18 5.02 15.00
N GLU A 7 4.36 5.58 15.21
CA GLU A 7 4.64 6.65 16.18
C GLU A 7 5.06 7.94 15.45
N ILE A 8 4.83 9.10 16.08
CA ILE A 8 5.36 10.37 15.60
C ILE A 8 6.73 10.58 16.24
N LYS A 9 7.77 10.67 15.40
CA LYS A 9 9.15 10.98 15.81
C LYS A 9 9.60 12.29 15.17
N LYS A 10 10.70 12.83 15.69
CA LYS A 10 11.30 14.09 15.22
C LYS A 10 12.69 13.78 14.70
N ASP A 11 13.02 14.29 13.51
CA ASP A 11 14.36 14.15 12.95
C ASP A 11 15.32 15.20 13.56
N PHE A 12 16.59 15.13 13.14
CA PHE A 12 17.66 16.03 13.61
C PHE A 12 17.45 17.50 13.22
N THR A 13 16.63 17.77 12.20
CA THR A 13 16.28 19.14 11.78
C THR A 13 15.07 19.68 12.52
N GLY A 14 14.38 18.82 13.28
CA GLY A 14 13.18 19.16 14.02
C GLY A 14 11.87 18.89 13.26
N LYS A 15 11.91 18.25 12.10
CA LYS A 15 10.72 17.87 11.32
C LYS A 15 10.10 16.60 11.89
N LEU A 16 8.78 16.59 12.00
CA LEU A 16 8.03 15.43 12.48
C LEU A 16 7.78 14.44 11.35
N TYR A 17 7.88 13.15 11.65
CA TYR A 17 7.65 12.05 10.73
C TYR A 17 7.00 10.85 11.44
N THR A 18 6.26 10.03 10.70
CA THR A 18 5.64 8.79 11.21
C THR A 18 6.53 7.57 10.98
N THR A 19 6.59 6.62 11.93
CA THR A 19 7.50 5.46 11.80
C THR A 19 7.06 4.42 10.76
N LYS A 20 5.79 4.42 10.37
CA LYS A 20 5.26 3.53 9.32
C LYS A 20 4.88 4.34 8.08
N ALA A 21 3.59 4.52 7.79
CA ALA A 21 3.16 5.25 6.60
C ALA A 21 3.30 6.78 6.77
N GLN A 22 4.00 7.46 5.85
CA GLN A 22 4.09 8.93 5.79
C GLN A 22 2.87 9.58 5.13
N ARG A 23 2.24 8.86 4.21
CA ARG A 23 0.96 9.22 3.59
C ARG A 23 0.11 7.96 3.60
N THR A 24 -1.14 8.05 4.00
CA THR A 24 -2.09 6.95 3.79
C THR A 24 -3.16 7.43 2.84
N GLY A 25 -3.41 6.68 1.76
CA GLY A 25 -4.71 6.70 1.12
C GLY A 25 -5.70 5.83 1.90
N CYS A 26 -6.97 5.93 1.55
CA CYS A 26 -7.97 4.94 1.94
C CYS A 26 -7.50 3.53 1.53
N ASN A 27 -7.80 2.51 2.34
CA ASN A 27 -7.47 1.10 2.05
C ASN A 27 -7.99 0.62 0.68
N MET A 28 -9.05 1.28 0.20
CA MET A 28 -9.68 1.01 -1.09
C MET A 28 -9.08 1.84 -2.23
N CYS A 29 -8.45 2.97 -1.92
CA CYS A 29 -8.00 3.96 -2.90
C CYS A 29 -6.54 3.72 -3.27
N GLY A 30 -6.29 3.34 -4.52
CA GLY A 30 -4.94 3.20 -5.10
C GLY A 30 -4.28 4.53 -5.50
N PHE A 31 -4.88 5.68 -5.17
CA PHE A 31 -4.31 6.97 -5.54
C PHE A 31 -2.92 7.17 -4.92
N GLY A 32 -1.96 7.54 -5.77
CA GLY A 32 -0.56 7.75 -5.39
C GLY A 32 0.24 6.48 -5.09
N ILE A 33 -0.27 5.28 -5.36
CA ILE A 33 0.42 4.01 -5.05
C ILE A 33 1.77 3.88 -5.78
N HIS A 34 1.89 4.41 -7.00
CA HIS A 34 3.13 4.43 -7.77
C HIS A 34 4.24 5.29 -7.14
N MET A 35 3.91 6.16 -6.18
CA MET A 35 4.87 6.96 -5.42
C MET A 35 5.26 6.28 -4.09
N GLU A 36 4.61 5.19 -3.69
CA GLU A 36 4.93 4.47 -2.46
C GLU A 36 6.05 3.48 -2.72
N LYS A 37 7.10 3.50 -1.89
CA LYS A 37 8.07 2.38 -1.89
C LYS A 37 7.50 1.20 -1.12
N ARG A 38 7.91 -0.01 -1.51
CA ARG A 38 7.52 -1.23 -0.80
C ARG A 38 8.27 -1.39 0.53
N PRO A 39 7.65 -2.00 1.57
CA PRO A 39 6.26 -2.45 1.60
C PRO A 39 5.28 -1.27 1.55
N HIS A 40 4.40 -1.27 0.55
CA HIS A 40 3.42 -0.21 0.30
C HIS A 40 2.11 -0.52 1.03
N ARG A 41 1.10 0.35 0.93
CA ARG A 41 -0.15 0.19 1.68
C ARG A 41 -0.88 -1.14 1.42
N PHE A 42 -0.82 -1.69 0.20
CA PHE A 42 -1.45 -2.98 -0.11
C PHE A 42 -0.66 -4.16 0.48
N ASP A 43 0.66 -4.06 0.63
CA ASP A 43 1.45 -5.09 1.32
C ASP A 43 1.13 -5.10 2.81
N ARG A 44 1.06 -3.91 3.41
CA ARG A 44 0.64 -3.74 4.81
C ARG A 44 -0.81 -4.20 5.02
N LEU A 45 -1.69 -3.96 4.04
CA LEU A 45 -3.06 -4.49 4.05
C LEU A 45 -3.06 -6.02 4.07
N ARG A 46 -2.24 -6.67 3.25
CA ARG A 46 -2.10 -8.13 3.20
C ARG A 46 -1.67 -8.70 4.55
N GLN A 47 -0.72 -8.05 5.21
CA GLN A 47 -0.24 -8.46 6.53
C GLN A 47 -1.34 -8.33 7.61
N ARG A 48 -2.07 -7.21 7.64
CA ARG A 48 -3.11 -6.98 8.67
C ARG A 48 -4.43 -7.72 8.41
N ASN A 49 -4.83 -7.87 7.15
CA ASN A 49 -6.11 -8.44 6.77
C ASN A 49 -6.06 -9.04 5.34
N LYS A 50 -5.58 -10.29 5.26
CA LYS A 50 -5.44 -11.01 3.99
C LYS A 50 -6.75 -11.15 3.21
N LYS A 51 -7.89 -11.37 3.88
CA LYS A 51 -9.20 -11.51 3.20
C LYS A 51 -9.63 -10.22 2.52
N GLU A 52 -9.46 -9.09 3.20
CA GLU A 52 -9.74 -7.76 2.63
C GLU A 52 -8.78 -7.47 1.46
N TRP A 53 -7.50 -7.78 1.62
CA TRP A 53 -6.52 -7.69 0.53
C TRP A 53 -6.94 -8.52 -0.70
N GLU A 54 -7.26 -9.81 -0.53
CA GLU A 54 -7.67 -10.69 -1.63
C GLU A 54 -8.89 -10.12 -2.39
N PHE A 55 -9.88 -9.59 -1.67
CA PHE A 55 -11.02 -8.93 -2.29
C PHE A 55 -10.61 -7.73 -3.14
N TRP A 56 -9.78 -6.81 -2.60
CA TRP A 56 -9.35 -5.62 -3.33
C TRP A 56 -8.45 -5.94 -4.52
N MET A 57 -7.58 -6.93 -4.40
CA MET A 57 -6.64 -7.28 -5.45
C MET A 57 -7.30 -8.04 -6.59
N TYR A 58 -8.25 -8.95 -6.28
CA TYR A 58 -8.79 -9.90 -7.26
C TYR A 58 -10.27 -9.74 -7.61
N SER A 59 -11.08 -9.02 -6.81
CA SER A 59 -12.55 -9.21 -6.91
C SER A 59 -13.41 -7.97 -6.68
N CYS A 60 -12.83 -6.77 -6.55
CA CYS A 60 -13.60 -5.56 -6.27
C CYS A 60 -14.42 -5.03 -7.47
N ILE A 61 -14.14 -5.50 -8.69
CA ILE A 61 -14.86 -5.16 -9.91
C ILE A 61 -15.36 -6.45 -10.57
N LYS A 62 -16.59 -6.40 -11.08
CA LYS A 62 -17.14 -7.43 -11.97
C LYS A 62 -17.37 -6.81 -13.34
N ASP A 63 -16.71 -7.37 -14.35
CA ASP A 63 -16.89 -6.98 -15.73
C ASP A 63 -18.36 -7.19 -16.15
N LYS A 64 -18.95 -6.19 -16.79
CA LYS A 64 -20.37 -6.23 -17.16
C LYS A 64 -20.66 -7.12 -18.35
N GLU A 65 -19.68 -7.30 -19.24
CA GLU A 65 -19.85 -8.03 -20.50
C GLU A 65 -19.48 -9.50 -20.34
N THR A 66 -18.32 -9.76 -19.74
CA THR A 66 -17.75 -11.10 -19.56
C THR A 66 -18.12 -11.74 -18.22
N GLY A 67 -18.52 -10.94 -17.23
CA GLY A 67 -18.77 -11.41 -15.86
C GLY A 67 -17.50 -11.73 -15.05
N GLU A 68 -16.31 -11.54 -15.62
CA GLU A 68 -15.02 -11.75 -14.96
C GLU A 68 -14.89 -10.85 -13.73
N LYS A 69 -14.41 -11.40 -12.61
CA LYS A 69 -14.05 -10.61 -11.44
C LYS A 69 -12.57 -10.24 -11.50
N TYR A 70 -12.27 -8.97 -11.26
CA TYR A 70 -10.92 -8.46 -11.15
C TYR A 70 -10.84 -7.37 -10.08
N GLY A 71 -9.64 -6.90 -9.78
CA GLY A 71 -9.45 -5.82 -8.83
C GLY A 71 -8.23 -4.97 -9.14
N TRP A 72 -7.67 -4.38 -8.09
CA TRP A 72 -6.51 -3.50 -8.19
C TRP A 72 -5.28 -4.18 -8.79
N GLY A 73 -5.16 -5.52 -8.71
CA GLY A 73 -4.05 -6.25 -9.32
C GLY A 73 -3.83 -5.90 -10.79
N LYS A 74 -4.92 -5.91 -11.60
CA LYS A 74 -4.85 -5.52 -13.03
C LYS A 74 -4.33 -4.09 -13.23
N VAL A 75 -4.74 -3.15 -12.37
CA VAL A 75 -4.30 -1.75 -12.46
C VAL A 75 -2.84 -1.61 -12.05
N LEU A 76 -2.42 -2.29 -10.99
CA LEU A 76 -1.04 -2.29 -10.50
C LEU A 76 -0.09 -2.91 -11.51
N ASP A 77 -0.47 -4.02 -12.14
CA ASP A 77 0.26 -4.64 -13.23
C ASP A 77 0.40 -3.67 -14.41
N TYR A 78 -0.69 -3.00 -14.78
CA TYR A 78 -0.70 -2.02 -15.88
C TYR A 78 0.24 -0.83 -15.63
N ILE A 79 0.36 -0.35 -14.38
CA ILE A 79 1.25 0.76 -14.02
C ILE A 79 2.65 0.30 -13.56
N GLY A 80 2.95 -0.99 -13.60
CA GLY A 80 4.26 -1.55 -13.24
C GLY A 80 4.59 -1.51 -11.74
N VAL A 81 3.59 -1.53 -10.87
CA VAL A 81 3.78 -1.56 -9.42
C VAL A 81 3.62 -3.00 -8.91
N GLY A 82 4.70 -3.59 -8.39
CA GLY A 82 4.67 -4.94 -7.82
C GLY A 82 3.80 -5.03 -6.56
N TRP A 83 3.03 -6.10 -6.43
CA TRP A 83 2.03 -6.25 -5.35
C TRP A 83 1.76 -7.70 -4.92
N GLU A 84 1.97 -8.67 -5.81
CA GLU A 84 1.59 -10.07 -5.57
C GLU A 84 2.66 -10.83 -4.77
N ASP A 85 3.93 -10.53 -5.00
CA ASP A 85 5.06 -11.09 -4.26
C ASP A 85 5.18 -10.44 -2.87
N ILE A 86 5.72 -11.19 -1.91
CA ILE A 86 5.95 -10.68 -0.55
C ILE A 86 7.21 -9.80 -0.58
N PRO A 87 7.14 -8.51 -0.22
CA PRO A 87 8.32 -7.67 -0.18
C PRO A 87 9.29 -8.18 0.89
N LEU A 88 10.59 -8.09 0.59
CA LEU A 88 11.61 -8.13 1.62
C LEU A 88 11.35 -6.96 2.58
N GLU A 89 11.32 -7.23 3.89
CA GLU A 89 11.18 -6.19 4.91
C GLU A 89 12.47 -5.38 4.98
N VAL A 90 12.60 -4.41 4.08
CA VAL A 90 13.60 -3.34 4.22
C VAL A 90 12.90 -2.22 4.97
N GLU A 91 13.29 -1.97 6.22
CA GLU A 91 12.85 -0.77 6.93
C GLU A 91 13.08 0.43 6.02
N GLN A 92 12.01 1.18 5.70
CA GLN A 92 12.11 2.40 4.92
C GLN A 92 12.79 3.46 5.78
N LEU A 93 14.10 3.40 5.94
CA LEU A 93 14.91 4.49 6.43
C LEU A 93 14.97 5.53 5.31
N SER A 94 14.22 6.61 5.46
CA SER A 94 14.36 7.80 4.63
C SER A 94 15.68 8.48 4.97
N PHE A 95 16.75 8.10 4.29
CA PHE A 95 17.94 8.94 4.16
C PHE A 95 17.68 9.90 2.99
N ASP A 96 16.95 10.97 3.28
CA ASP A 96 16.94 12.14 2.43
C ASP A 96 18.27 12.87 2.71
N ILE A 97 19.20 12.83 1.75
CA ILE A 97 20.46 13.62 1.75
C ILE A 97 20.11 15.09 1.51
#